data_AF-R9RD40-F1
#
_entry.id   AF-R9RD40-F1
#
_cell.length_a   1.000
_cell.length_b   1.000
_cell.length_c   1.000
_cell.angle_alpha   90.00
_cell.angle_beta   90.00
_cell.angle_gamma   90.00
#
_symmetry.space_group_name_H-M   'P 1'
#
loop_
_entity.id
_entity.type
_entity.pdbx_description
1 polymer ?
#
loop_
_entity_poly.entity_id
_entity_poly.type
_entity_poly.pdbx_seq_one_letter_code
_entity_poly.pdbx_strand_id
1 'polypeptide(L)'
;MSIILNFNDMVEKMFGNNEEIRIKGKTKNKDLVIINAKKFDEIIARLKELEYWQEMEKRSDELDIGKGEIHSISEMKKMLEVIK
;
A
#
# COMPACT_ATOMS: atom_id res chain seq x y z
N MET A 1 35.68 -17.79 11.27
CA MET A 1 35.71 -16.35 10.91
C MET A 1 34.32 -15.80 11.14
N SER A 2 34.11 -15.08 12.23
CA SER A 2 32.86 -14.42 12.57
C SER A 2 32.87 -13.02 11.97
N ILE A 3 31.98 -12.74 11.02
CA ILE A 3 31.78 -11.39 10.51
C ILE A 3 30.88 -10.68 11.53
N ILE A 4 31.44 -9.76 12.29
CA ILE A 4 30.65 -8.85 13.14
C ILE A 4 30.13 -7.76 12.21
N LEU A 5 28.84 -7.85 11.83
CA LEU A 5 28.17 -6.78 11.10
C LEU A 5 27.80 -5.67 12.09
N ASN A 6 28.37 -4.48 11.91
CA ASN A 6 27.97 -3.30 12.67
C ASN A 6 26.57 -2.87 12.21
N PHE A 7 25.59 -2.99 13.10
CA PHE A 7 24.21 -2.64 12.81
C PHE A 7 24.06 -1.16 12.44
N ASN A 8 24.88 -0.27 13.00
CA ASN A 8 24.84 1.16 12.72
C ASN A 8 25.26 1.47 11.27
N ASP A 9 26.32 0.84 10.76
CA ASP A 9 26.78 1.06 9.37
C ASP A 9 25.73 0.58 8.35
N MET A 10 24.99 -0.48 8.67
CA MET A 10 23.85 -0.93 7.85
C MET A 10 22.71 0.09 7.87
N VAL A 11 22.41 0.64 9.05
CA VAL A 11 21.35 1.64 9.24
C VAL A 11 21.68 2.95 8.51
N GLU A 12 22.92 3.45 8.60
CA GLU A 12 23.34 4.65 7.87
C GLU A 12 23.23 4.50 6.36
N LYS A 13 23.60 3.34 5.80
CA LYS A 13 23.42 3.05 4.37
C LYS A 13 21.95 3.05 3.94
N MET A 14 21.03 2.57 4.80
CA MET A 14 19.59 2.60 4.53
C MET A 14 19.03 4.02 4.47
N PHE A 15 19.55 4.94 5.30
CA PHE A 15 19.17 6.35 5.26
C PHE A 15 19.78 7.09 4.06
N GLY A 16 21.02 6.77 3.68
CA GLY A 16 21.73 7.43 2.58
C GLY A 16 21.24 7.05 1.19
N ASN A 17 20.89 5.78 0.97
CA ASN A 17 20.65 5.25 -0.39
C ASN A 17 19.18 4.92 -0.69
N ASN A 18 18.28 5.00 0.30
CA ASN A 18 16.88 4.57 0.17
C ASN A 18 16.72 3.10 -0.29
N GLU A 19 17.77 2.31 -0.11
CA GLU A 19 17.85 0.91 -0.51
C GLU A 19 17.20 0.01 0.54
N GLU A 20 16.62 -1.11 0.08
CA GLU A 20 16.13 -2.17 0.96
C GLU A 20 17.24 -3.17 1.25
N ILE A 21 17.33 -3.62 2.51
CA ILE A 21 18.21 -4.73 2.87
C ILE A 21 17.40 -6.01 2.86
N ARG A 22 17.82 -6.98 2.05
CA ARG A 22 17.22 -8.31 2.01
C ARG A 22 18.15 -9.35 2.63
N ILE A 23 17.74 -9.92 3.75
CA ILE A 23 18.42 -10.99 4.45
C ILE A 23 17.77 -12.31 4.03
N LYS A 24 18.53 -13.15 3.31
CA LYS A 24 18.02 -14.43 2.82
C LYS A 24 17.85 -15.43 3.96
N GLY A 25 16.65 -15.99 4.08
CA GLY A 25 16.39 -17.10 4.99
C GLY A 25 16.83 -18.44 4.40
N LYS A 26 16.69 -19.53 5.18
CA LYS A 26 16.88 -20.89 4.65
C LYS A 26 15.91 -21.22 3.51
N THR A 27 14.80 -20.50 3.41
CA THR A 27 13.76 -20.60 2.38
C THR A 27 13.29 -19.19 2.00
N LYS A 28 12.76 -19.02 0.78
CA LYS A 28 12.31 -17.70 0.28
C LYS A 28 11.25 -17.02 1.17
N ASN A 29 10.35 -17.78 1.77
CA ASN A 29 9.33 -17.27 2.70
C ASN A 29 9.88 -16.90 4.09
N LYS A 30 11.17 -17.12 4.32
CA LYS A 30 11.91 -16.70 5.52
C LYS A 30 12.88 -15.56 5.23
N ASP A 31 12.84 -14.99 4.03
CA ASP A 31 13.58 -13.77 3.73
C ASP A 31 13.03 -12.62 4.59
N LEU A 32 13.92 -11.86 5.20
CA LEU A 32 13.59 -10.62 5.89
C LEU A 32 13.97 -9.44 4.98
N VAL A 33 13.05 -8.49 4.83
CA VAL A 33 13.31 -7.22 4.14
C VAL A 33 13.23 -6.11 5.17
N ILE A 34 14.27 -5.29 5.23
CA ILE A 34 14.36 -4.10 6.09
C ILE A 34 14.31 -2.88 5.18
N ILE A 35 13.39 -1.97 5.49
CA ILE A 35 13.17 -0.70 4.79
C ILE A 35 13.01 0.43 5.81
N ASN A 36 13.26 1.66 5.38
CA ASN A 36 12.98 2.84 6.21
C ASN A 36 11.47 3.14 6.26
N ALA A 37 11.07 3.94 7.25
CA ALA A 37 9.66 4.29 7.47
C ALA A 37 9.04 5.01 6.27
N LYS A 38 9.79 5.90 5.61
CA LYS A 38 9.30 6.62 4.42
C LYS A 38 8.88 5.66 3.31
N LYS A 39 9.73 4.69 2.97
CA LYS A 39 9.44 3.68 1.95
C LYS A 39 8.30 2.75 2.38
N PHE A 40 8.21 2.44 3.67
CA PHE A 40 7.07 1.70 4.21
C PHE A 40 5.75 2.47 4.00
N ASP A 41 5.71 3.75 4.37
CA ASP A 41 4.51 4.59 4.22
C ASP A 41 4.11 4.75 2.74
N GLU A 42 5.08 4.93 1.84
CA GLU A 42 4.85 4.97 0.39
C GLU A 42 4.24 3.68 -0.15
N ILE A 43 4.70 2.51 0.33
CA ILE A 43 4.13 1.21 -0.05
C ILE A 43 2.68 1.11 0.43
N ILE A 44 2.41 1.50 1.68
CA ILE A 44 1.04 1.49 2.24
C ILE A 44 0.11 2.41 1.45
N ALA A 45 0.57 3.61 1.08
CA ALA A 45 -0.22 4.53 0.27
C ALA A 45 -0.59 3.93 -1.10
N ARG A 46 0.39 3.34 -1.79
CA ARG A 46 0.15 2.68 -3.09
C ARG A 46 -0.79 1.48 -2.98
N LEU A 47 -0.70 0.71 -1.90
CA LEU A 47 -1.63 -0.41 -1.67
C LEU A 47 -3.08 0.09 -1.55
N LYS A 48 -3.31 1.18 -0.82
CA LYS A 48 -4.65 1.79 -0.71
C LYS A 48 -5.16 2.32 -2.05
N GLU A 49 -4.30 2.94 -2.85
CA GLU A 49 -4.68 3.37 -4.20
C GLU A 49 -5.07 2.19 -5.08
N LEU A 50 -4.31 1.08 -5.04
CA LEU A 50 -4.64 -0.13 -5.78
C LEU A 50 -5.98 -0.74 -5.35
N GLU A 51 -6.27 -0.79 -4.05
CA GLU A 51 -7.56 -1.23 -3.53
C GLU A 51 -8.71 -0.35 -4.04
N TYR A 52 -8.53 0.97 -4.04
CA TYR A 52 -9.51 1.91 -4.59
C TYR A 52 -9.76 1.67 -6.08
N TRP A 53 -8.70 1.49 -6.88
CA TRP A 53 -8.84 1.20 -8.32
C TRP A 53 -9.56 -0.12 -8.58
N GLN A 54 -9.28 -1.16 -7.81
CA GLN A 54 -10.00 -2.44 -7.91
C GLN A 54 -11.48 -2.30 -7.56
N GLU A 55 -11.83 -1.45 -6.59
CA GLU A 55 -13.23 -1.18 -6.26
C GLU A 55 -13.93 -0.40 -7.39
N MET A 56 -13.25 0.58 -7.98
CA MET A 56 -13.79 1.32 -9.13
C MET A 56 -13.98 0.43 -10.35
N GLU A 57 -13.05 -0.49 -10.62
CA GLU A 57 -13.18 -1.49 -11.70
C GLU A 57 -14.41 -2.36 -11.50
N LYS A 58 -14.61 -2.90 -10.29
CA LYS A 58 -15.82 -3.68 -9.95
C LYS A 58 -17.11 -2.88 -10.15
N ARG A 59 -17.13 -1.61 -9.72
CA ARG A 59 -18.29 -0.73 -9.91
C ARG A 59 -18.54 -0.42 -11.38
N SER A 60 -17.49 -0.31 -12.19
CA SER A 60 -17.60 -0.15 -13.64
C SER A 60 -18.21 -1.40 -14.28
N ASP A 61 -17.74 -2.59 -13.91
CA ASP A 61 -18.31 -3.86 -14.38
C ASP A 61 -19.79 -3.99 -14.00
N GLU A 62 -20.17 -3.58 -12.78
CA GLU A 62 -21.56 -3.56 -12.30
C GLU A 62 -22.44 -2.59 -13.10
N LEU A 63 -21.93 -1.42 -13.45
CA LEU A 63 -22.63 -0.46 -14.31
C LEU A 63 -22.84 -1.02 -15.73
N ASP A 64 -21.82 -1.67 -16.30
CA ASP A 64 -21.88 -2.25 -17.64
C ASP A 64 -22.93 -3.37 -17.75
N ILE A 65 -23.13 -4.15 -16.68
CA ILE A 65 -24.19 -5.18 -16.61
C ILE A 65 -25.54 -4.64 -16.11
N GLY A 66 -25.68 -3.31 -15.98
CA GLY A 66 -26.93 -2.64 -15.58
C GLY A 66 -27.31 -2.81 -14.12
N LYS A 67 -26.36 -3.21 -13.25
CA LYS A 67 -26.56 -3.35 -11.80
C LYS A 67 -26.08 -2.13 -10.99
N GLY A 68 -25.36 -1.20 -11.60
CA GLY A 68 -24.87 -0.02 -10.91
C GLY A 68 -25.98 1.03 -10.69
N GLU A 69 -25.98 1.66 -9.52
CA GLU A 69 -26.86 2.77 -9.20
C GLU A 69 -26.18 4.11 -9.53
N ILE A 70 -26.83 4.91 -10.37
CA ILE A 70 -26.37 6.27 -10.71
C ILE A 70 -27.24 7.27 -9.96
N HIS A 71 -26.62 8.04 -9.07
CA HIS A 71 -27.29 9.08 -8.29
C HIS A 71 -26.91 10.46 -8.80
N SER A 72 -27.86 11.39 -8.85
CA SER A 72 -27.55 12.80 -9.12
C SER A 72 -26.87 13.45 -7.91
N ILE A 73 -26.09 14.51 -8.17
CA ILE A 73 -25.45 15.30 -7.10
C ILE A 73 -26.48 15.83 -6.10
N SER A 74 -27.70 16.16 -6.56
CA SER A 74 -28.77 16.65 -5.70
C SER A 74 -29.31 15.59 -4.73
N GLU A 75 -29.38 14.33 -5.17
CA GLU A 75 -29.81 13.19 -4.35
C GLU A 75 -28.74 12.86 -3.30
N MET A 76 -27.47 12.84 -3.69
CA MET A 76 -26.38 12.62 -2.74
C MET A 76 -26.35 13.67 -1.63
N LYS A 77 -26.58 14.95 -1.95
CA LYS A 77 -26.64 16.02 -0.94
C LYS A 77 -27.74 15.76 0.10
N LYS A 78 -28.92 15.34 -0.35
CA LYS A 78 -30.03 14.99 0.55
C LYS A 78 -29.70 13.78 1.42
N MET A 79 -29.07 12.74 0.86
CA MET A 79 -28.67 11.56 1.62
C MET A 79 -27.64 11.89 2.71
N LEU A 80 -26.67 12.76 2.40
CA LEU A 80 -25.64 13.20 3.37
C LEU A 80 -26.21 14.08 4.50
N GLU A 81 -27.27 14.84 4.23
CA GLU A 81 -27.98 15.63 5.24
C GLU A 81 -28.76 14.76 6.23
N VAL A 82 -29.22 13.58 5.81
CA VAL A 82 -29.95 12.62 6.66
C VAL A 82 -29.02 11.83 7.59
N ILE A 83 -27.72 11.75 7.27
CA ILE A 83 -26.72 11.01 8.06
C ILE A 83 -26.08 11.88 9.16
N LYS A 84 -26.29 13.21 9.13
CA LYS A 84 -25.86 14.15 10.18
C LYS A 84 -26.82 14.17 11.36
#